data_AF-A0A3C1UKK2-F1
#
_entry.id   AF-A0A3C1UKK2-F1
#
_cell.length_a   1.000
_cell.length_b   1.000
_cell.length_c   1.000
_cell.angle_alpha   90.00
_cell.angle_beta   90.00
_cell.angle_gamma   90.00
#
_symmetry.space_group_name_H-M   'P 1'
#
loop_
_entity.id
_entity.type
_entity.pdbx_description
1 polymer ?
#
loop_
_entity_poly.entity_id
_entity_poly.type
_entity_poly.pdbx_seq_one_letter_code
_entity_poly.pdbx_strand_id
1 'polypeptide(L)'
;YFFPHGADQLFEELDQHMFRPQGGILGRALLMTDAGKQIYRQTAQRLLNEVWNEEKILARIGEMYVRIHAHVASQEGLGRRDILEFEHGVHEMIRFITLRRYVIEQQMQESPSLSWREHRDHQEEMRFLWQD
;
A
#
# COMPACT_ATOMS: atom_id res chain seq x y z
N TYR A 1 -25.61 -2.11 0.90
CA TYR A 1 -24.39 -2.55 1.61
C TYR A 1 -23.40 -3.02 0.55
N PHE A 2 -22.13 -2.65 0.64
CA PHE A 2 -21.08 -3.07 -0.31
C PHE A 2 -20.11 -4.02 0.40
N PHE A 3 -19.87 -5.20 -0.16
CA PHE A 3 -18.83 -6.13 0.29
C PHE A 3 -17.71 -6.16 -0.75
N PRO A 4 -16.44 -5.89 -0.37
CA PRO A 4 -15.33 -5.99 -1.31
C PRO A 4 -15.08 -7.45 -1.69
N HIS A 5 -14.71 -7.68 -2.96
CA HIS A 5 -14.24 -8.96 -3.49
C HIS A 5 -13.07 -8.69 -4.46
N GLY A 6 -12.24 -9.70 -4.74
CA GLY A 6 -11.09 -9.54 -5.67
C GLY A 6 -10.01 -8.60 -5.14
N ALA A 7 -9.62 -8.78 -3.89
CA ALA A 7 -8.58 -7.97 -3.24
C ALA A 7 -7.15 -8.44 -3.56
N ASP A 8 -7.00 -9.39 -4.49
CA ASP A 8 -5.76 -9.95 -5.00
C ASP A 8 -5.00 -8.99 -5.93
N GLN A 9 -5.69 -8.02 -6.52
CA GLN A 9 -5.11 -6.99 -7.41
C GLN A 9 -4.76 -5.68 -6.66
N LEU A 10 -4.57 -5.74 -5.35
CA LEU A 10 -4.23 -4.57 -4.53
C LEU A 10 -2.71 -4.41 -4.40
N PHE A 11 -2.30 -3.22 -3.95
CA PHE A 11 -0.91 -2.88 -3.58
C PHE A 11 0.07 -2.68 -4.75
N GLU A 12 -0.43 -2.45 -5.97
CA GLU A 12 0.41 -2.25 -7.16
C GLU A 12 0.69 -0.75 -7.45
N GLU A 13 -0.35 0.10 -7.44
CA GLU A 13 -0.23 1.50 -7.89
C GLU A 13 0.09 2.47 -6.73
N LEU A 14 1.37 2.57 -6.31
CA LEU A 14 1.79 3.45 -5.21
C LEU A 14 1.45 4.94 -5.44
N ASP A 15 1.69 5.45 -6.65
CA ASP A 15 1.55 6.87 -6.98
C ASP A 15 0.11 7.28 -7.32
N GLN A 16 -0.84 6.34 -7.25
CA GLN A 16 -2.21 6.58 -7.66
C GLN A 16 -2.87 7.67 -6.79
N HIS A 17 -3.54 8.63 -7.44
CA HIS A 17 -4.23 9.70 -6.72
C HIS A 17 -5.49 9.19 -6.01
N MET A 18 -5.66 9.52 -4.74
CA MET A 18 -6.82 9.18 -3.90
C MET A 18 -8.14 9.77 -4.42
N PHE A 19 -8.14 10.95 -5.06
CA PHE A 19 -9.35 11.56 -5.63
C PHE A 19 -9.61 11.13 -7.09
N ARG A 20 -9.10 9.98 -7.51
CA ARG A 20 -9.34 9.45 -8.87
C ARG A 20 -10.83 9.16 -9.05
N PRO A 21 -11.45 9.60 -10.17
CA PRO A 21 -12.85 9.29 -10.48
C PRO A 21 -13.00 7.84 -10.98
N GLN A 22 -12.61 6.89 -10.13
CA GLN A 22 -12.75 5.45 -10.36
C GLN A 22 -13.92 4.88 -9.56
N GLY A 23 -14.40 3.72 -10.01
CA GLY A 23 -15.52 3.02 -9.39
C GLY A 23 -16.87 3.33 -10.04
N GLY A 24 -17.94 2.88 -9.38
CA GLY A 24 -19.31 3.06 -9.85
C GLY A 24 -19.78 4.52 -9.88
N ILE A 25 -20.94 4.75 -10.50
CA ILE A 25 -21.51 6.10 -10.70
C ILE A 25 -21.60 6.92 -9.39
N LEU A 26 -21.87 6.26 -8.26
CA LEU A 26 -21.97 6.90 -6.95
C LEU A 26 -20.62 7.43 -6.45
N GLY A 27 -19.54 6.66 -6.60
CA GLY A 27 -18.20 7.08 -6.17
C GLY A 27 -17.73 8.29 -6.97
N ARG A 28 -18.01 8.30 -8.29
CA ARG A 28 -17.72 9.45 -9.14
C ARG A 28 -18.54 10.68 -8.73
N ALA A 29 -19.85 10.53 -8.52
CA ALA A 29 -20.72 11.63 -8.09
C ALA A 29 -20.27 12.25 -6.76
N LEU A 30 -19.83 11.43 -5.80
CA LEU A 30 -19.28 11.91 -4.53
C LEU A 30 -18.09 12.85 -4.76
N LEU A 31 -17.14 12.45 -5.62
CA LEU A 31 -15.93 13.22 -5.89
C LEU A 31 -16.15 14.47 -6.77
N MET A 32 -17.34 14.66 -7.34
CA MET A 32 -17.67 15.85 -8.13
C MET A 32 -18.07 17.07 -7.30
N THR A 33 -18.28 16.91 -5.99
CA THR A 33 -18.71 17.99 -5.09
C THR A 33 -17.65 18.25 -4.02
N ASP A 34 -17.49 19.49 -3.59
CA ASP A 34 -16.53 19.82 -2.52
C ASP A 34 -16.90 19.18 -1.18
N ALA A 35 -18.20 19.12 -0.88
CA ALA A 35 -18.70 18.40 0.29
C ALA A 35 -18.35 16.90 0.24
N GLY A 36 -18.54 16.25 -0.91
CA GLY A 36 -18.20 14.83 -1.07
C GLY A 36 -16.70 14.56 -1.03
N LYS A 37 -15.87 15.43 -1.62
CA LYS A 37 -14.40 15.38 -1.46
C LYS A 37 -13.98 15.52 0.00
N GLN A 38 -14.64 16.41 0.75
CA GLN A 38 -14.35 16.60 2.17
C GLN A 38 -14.71 15.35 2.99
N ILE A 39 -15.85 14.73 2.74
CA ILE A 39 -16.25 13.45 3.36
C ILE A 39 -15.21 12.36 3.03
N TYR A 40 -14.79 12.29 1.77
CA TYR A 40 -13.79 11.31 1.33
C TYR A 40 -12.44 11.53 2.05
N ARG A 41 -11.97 12.77 2.13
CA ARG A 41 -10.74 13.15 2.86
C ARG A 41 -10.82 12.76 4.34
N GLN A 42 -11.90 13.10 5.03
CA GLN A 42 -12.11 12.75 6.44
C GLN A 42 -12.12 11.24 6.65
N THR A 43 -12.77 10.50 5.74
CA THR A 43 -12.81 9.04 5.81
C THR A 43 -11.42 8.43 5.62
N ALA A 44 -10.66 8.91 4.64
CA ALA A 44 -9.30 8.44 4.41
C ALA A 44 -8.38 8.77 5.59
N GLN A 45 -8.46 9.96 6.18
CA GLN A 45 -7.69 10.31 7.38
C GLN A 45 -8.03 9.40 8.55
N ARG A 46 -9.32 9.10 8.76
CA ARG A 46 -9.76 8.17 9.79
C ARG A 46 -9.19 6.77 9.57
N LEU A 47 -9.22 6.26 8.33
CA LEU A 47 -8.62 4.96 7.99
C LEU A 47 -7.11 4.94 8.26
N LEU A 48 -6.39 6.01 7.93
CA LEU A 48 -4.96 6.12 8.23
C LEU A 48 -4.67 6.07 9.74
N ASN A 49 -5.51 6.70 10.54
CA ASN A 49 -5.30 6.81 11.98
C ASN A 49 -5.75 5.57 12.76
N GLU A 50 -6.87 4.95 12.35
CA GLU A 50 -7.53 3.89 13.12
C GLU A 50 -7.27 2.49 12.59
N VAL A 51 -7.06 2.34 11.27
CA VAL A 51 -7.02 1.04 10.59
C VAL A 51 -5.64 0.74 10.02
N TRP A 52 -4.97 1.73 9.43
CA TRP A 52 -3.66 1.59 8.82
C TRP A 52 -2.57 1.56 9.89
N ASN A 53 -2.22 0.34 10.33
CA ASN A 53 -1.12 0.10 11.23
C ASN A 53 0.01 -0.63 10.49
N GLU A 54 1.02 0.13 10.06
CA GLU A 54 2.14 -0.37 9.25
C GLU A 54 2.89 -1.51 9.94
N GLU A 55 3.21 -1.36 11.22
CA GLU A 55 3.90 -2.38 12.00
C GLU A 55 3.14 -3.72 12.00
N LYS A 56 1.84 -3.69 12.30
CA LYS A 56 0.99 -4.90 12.29
C LYS A 56 0.85 -5.51 10.91
N ILE A 57 0.74 -4.68 9.86
CA ILE A 57 0.63 -5.18 8.49
C ILE A 57 1.94 -5.84 8.06
N LEU A 58 3.08 -5.19 8.29
CA LEU A 58 4.41 -5.70 7.95
C LEU A 58 4.73 -6.99 8.73
N ALA A 59 4.42 -7.03 10.03
CA ALA A 59 4.56 -8.25 10.83
C ALA A 59 3.76 -9.41 10.22
N ARG A 60 2.50 -9.16 9.83
CA ARG A 60 1.65 -10.18 9.22
C ARG A 60 2.13 -10.64 7.83
N ILE A 61 2.70 -9.73 7.03
CA ILE A 61 3.35 -10.08 5.76
C ILE A 61 4.55 -11.00 6.03
N GLY A 62 5.41 -10.65 6.99
CA GLY A 62 6.57 -11.46 7.36
C GLY A 62 6.18 -12.85 7.87
N GLU A 63 5.20 -12.94 8.76
CA GLU A 63 4.65 -14.21 9.25
C GLU A 63 4.12 -15.10 8.10
N MET A 64 3.37 -14.49 7.18
CA MET A 64 2.82 -15.22 6.04
C MET A 64 3.93 -15.70 5.10
N TYR A 65 4.90 -14.83 4.80
CA TYR A 65 6.07 -15.16 3.99
C TYR A 65 6.79 -16.38 4.55
N VAL A 66 7.20 -16.35 5.82
CA VAL A 66 7.90 -17.47 6.48
C VAL A 66 7.07 -18.75 6.41
N ARG A 67 5.75 -18.64 6.61
CA ARG A 67 4.85 -19.80 6.60
C ARG A 67 4.75 -20.47 5.23
N ILE A 68 4.69 -19.70 4.14
CA ILE A 68 4.41 -20.25 2.80
C ILE A 68 5.67 -20.42 1.95
N HIS A 69 6.75 -19.70 2.24
CA HIS A 69 7.95 -19.64 1.40
C HIS A 69 8.52 -21.02 1.09
N ALA A 70 8.67 -21.90 2.09
CA ALA A 70 9.21 -23.24 1.89
C ALA A 70 8.37 -24.08 0.91
N HIS A 71 7.04 -23.92 0.94
CA HIS A 71 6.14 -24.58 0.00
C HIS A 71 6.19 -23.98 -1.39
N VAL A 72 6.25 -22.65 -1.48
CA VAL A 72 6.37 -21.92 -2.76
C VAL A 72 7.68 -22.27 -3.47
N ALA A 73 8.79 -22.33 -2.74
CA ALA A 73 10.12 -22.65 -3.27
C ALA A 73 10.32 -24.15 -3.58
N SER A 74 9.39 -25.01 -3.17
CA SER A 74 9.48 -26.45 -3.42
C SER A 74 9.34 -26.80 -4.90
N GLN A 75 9.71 -28.03 -5.28
CA GLN A 75 9.54 -28.53 -6.65
C GLN A 75 8.08 -28.65 -7.08
N GLU A 76 7.15 -28.83 -6.13
CA GLU A 76 5.71 -28.90 -6.37
C GLU A 76 5.03 -27.52 -6.37
N GLY A 77 5.76 -26.48 -5.94
CA GLY A 77 5.32 -25.09 -5.94
C GLY A 77 5.69 -24.36 -7.23
N LEU A 78 6.17 -23.13 -7.08
CA LEU A 78 6.69 -22.31 -8.18
C LEU A 78 8.08 -22.78 -8.65
N GLY A 79 8.79 -23.54 -7.81
CA GLY A 79 10.16 -23.94 -8.08
C GLY A 79 11.15 -22.76 -8.06
N ARG A 80 12.41 -23.03 -8.40
CA ARG A 80 13.52 -22.04 -8.28
C ARG A 80 13.43 -20.86 -9.24
N ARG A 81 12.70 -20.95 -10.34
CA ARG A 81 12.66 -19.89 -11.36
C ARG A 81 11.69 -18.78 -10.99
N ASP A 82 10.53 -19.17 -10.45
CA ASP A 82 9.42 -18.25 -10.22
C ASP A 82 9.35 -17.79 -8.75
N ILE A 83 10.24 -18.32 -7.88
CA ILE A 83 10.42 -17.81 -6.51
C ILE A 83 10.90 -16.36 -6.48
N LEU A 84 11.72 -15.93 -7.46
CA LEU A 84 12.19 -14.55 -7.55
C LEU A 84 11.04 -13.57 -7.84
N GLU A 85 10.06 -13.99 -8.64
CA GLU A 85 8.86 -13.18 -8.91
C GLU A 85 7.97 -13.09 -7.66
N PHE A 86 7.83 -14.20 -6.93
CA PHE A 86 7.15 -14.19 -5.63
C PHE A 86 7.81 -13.24 -4.63
N GLU A 87 9.13 -13.34 -4.45
CA GLU A 87 9.89 -12.46 -3.56
C GLU A 87 9.81 -11.00 -3.99
N HIS A 88 9.84 -10.74 -5.29
CA HIS A 88 9.65 -9.40 -5.84
C HIS A 88 8.25 -8.85 -5.51
N GLY A 89 7.19 -9.66 -5.66
CA GLY A 89 5.83 -9.26 -5.29
C GLY A 89 5.68 -8.95 -3.80
N VAL A 90 6.32 -9.75 -2.93
CA VAL A 90 6.38 -9.48 -1.48
C VAL A 90 7.10 -8.15 -1.21
N HIS A 91 8.20 -7.90 -1.91
CA HIS A 91 8.96 -6.65 -1.76
C HIS A 91 8.17 -5.42 -2.21
N GLU A 92 7.48 -5.47 -3.34
CA GLU A 92 6.63 -4.37 -3.81
C GLU A 92 5.45 -4.12 -2.87
N MET A 93 4.83 -5.17 -2.31
CA MET A 93 3.79 -5.03 -1.29
C MET A 93 4.33 -4.34 -0.03
N ILE A 94 5.50 -4.74 0.47
CA ILE A 94 6.15 -4.06 1.61
C ILE A 94 6.39 -2.60 1.29
N ARG A 95 6.98 -2.31 0.12
CA ARG A 95 7.22 -0.95 -0.35
C ARG A 95 5.93 -0.13 -0.41
N PHE A 96 4.85 -0.72 -0.91
CA PHE A 96 3.54 -0.06 -0.95
C PHE A 96 3.06 0.29 0.46
N ILE A 97 3.06 -0.67 1.39
CA ILE A 97 2.59 -0.45 2.76
C ILE A 97 3.39 0.65 3.46
N THR A 98 4.72 0.64 3.32
CA THR A 98 5.59 1.63 3.97
C THR A 98 5.41 3.04 3.40
N LEU A 99 5.15 3.17 2.10
CA LEU A 99 5.11 4.49 1.45
C LEU A 99 3.71 5.06 1.31
N ARG A 100 2.66 4.24 1.31
CA ARG A 100 1.32 4.68 0.91
C ARG A 100 0.73 5.70 1.89
N ARG A 101 0.97 5.58 3.20
CA ARG A 101 0.52 6.59 4.18
C ARG A 101 1.01 7.97 3.79
N TYR A 102 2.32 8.10 3.59
CA TYR A 102 2.93 9.37 3.22
C TYR A 102 2.35 9.93 1.93
N VAL A 103 2.18 9.09 0.89
CA VAL A 103 1.60 9.52 -0.39
C VAL A 103 0.17 10.05 -0.19
N ILE A 104 -0.65 9.39 0.62
CA ILE A 104 -2.01 9.86 0.91
C ILE A 104 -1.98 11.17 1.72
N GLU A 105 -1.16 11.27 2.75
CA GLU A 105 -1.03 12.48 3.56
C GLU A 105 -0.60 13.68 2.71
N GLN A 106 0.35 13.50 1.79
CA GLN A 106 0.73 14.52 0.82
C GLN A 106 -0.44 14.94 -0.08
N GLN A 107 -1.21 13.98 -0.59
CA GLN A 107 -2.38 14.27 -1.44
C GLN A 107 -3.55 14.93 -0.68
N MET A 108 -3.55 14.87 0.65
CA MET A 108 -4.53 15.57 1.48
C MET A 108 -4.16 17.04 1.72
N GLN A 109 -2.88 17.41 1.61
CA GLN A 109 -2.43 18.79 1.76
C GLN A 109 -2.90 19.64 0.58
N GLU A 110 -3.41 20.85 0.87
CA GLU A 110 -3.92 21.77 -0.15
C GLU A 110 -2.79 22.48 -0.93
N SER A 111 -1.55 22.40 -0.44
CA SER A 111 -0.34 22.92 -1.09
C SER A 111 0.65 21.79 -1.34
N PRO A 112 1.31 21.73 -2.51
CA PRO A 112 2.28 20.69 -2.81
C PRO A 112 3.50 20.86 -1.90
N SER A 113 3.75 19.89 -1.02
CA SER A 113 5.02 19.77 -0.32
C SER A 113 5.92 18.74 -1.02
N LEU A 114 7.21 18.76 -0.69
CA LEU A 114 8.29 18.13 -1.46
C LEU A 114 8.06 16.63 -1.72
N SER A 115 8.56 16.16 -2.86
CA SER A 115 8.24 14.83 -3.39
C SER A 115 8.69 13.71 -2.45
N TRP A 116 7.92 12.62 -2.37
CA TRP A 116 8.21 11.40 -1.58
C TRP A 116 9.63 10.84 -1.75
N ARG A 117 10.32 11.20 -2.83
CA ARG A 117 11.71 10.84 -3.09
C ARG A 117 12.66 11.32 -1.99
N GLU A 118 12.41 12.47 -1.37
CA GLU A 118 13.28 13.00 -0.30
C GLU A 118 13.11 12.23 1.02
N HIS A 119 11.97 11.57 1.23
CA HIS A 119 11.73 10.72 2.39
C HIS A 119 12.42 9.35 2.29
N ARG A 120 12.73 8.92 1.07
CA ARG A 120 13.41 7.65 0.78
C ARG A 120 14.84 7.65 1.30
N ASP A 121 15.55 8.77 1.19
CA ASP A 121 16.94 8.91 1.66
C ASP A 121 17.04 8.65 3.18
N HIS A 122 16.01 9.02 3.94
CA HIS A 122 15.97 8.82 5.38
C HIS A 122 15.69 7.35 5.80
N GLN A 123 15.06 6.55 4.93
CA GLN A 123 14.84 5.11 5.17
C GLN A 123 15.94 4.22 4.59
N GLU A 124 16.68 4.67 3.58
CA GLU A 124 17.90 3.97 3.13
C GLU A 124 18.98 3.98 4.23
N GLU A 125 19.05 5.02 5.08
CA GLU A 125 19.83 4.99 6.34
C GLU A 125 19.38 3.88 7.31
N MET A 126 18.08 3.57 7.38
CA MET A 126 17.52 2.54 8.26
C MET A 126 17.65 1.12 7.69
N ARG A 127 17.84 0.95 6.37
CA ARG A 127 18.18 -0.33 5.74
C ARG A 127 19.56 -0.84 6.14
N PHE A 128 20.47 0.05 6.56
CA PHE A 128 21.80 -0.31 7.02
C PHE A 128 21.78 -1.05 8.38
N LEU A 129 20.66 -1.00 9.12
CA LEU A 129 20.49 -1.64 10.43
C LEU A 129 19.97 -3.08 10.37
N TRP A 130 19.72 -3.62 9.17
CA TRP A 130 19.23 -4.99 8.94
C TRP A 130 20.15 -5.83 8.04
N GLN A 131 21.41 -5.41 7.89
CA GLN A 131 22.46 -6.22 7.29
C GLN A 131 23.35 -6.77 8.42
N ASP A 132 23.06 -8.01 8.83
CA ASP A 132 24.05 -8.93 9.40
C ASP A 132 24.47 -9.93 8.31
#